data_AF-A0A2H3IGA8-F1
#
_entry.id   AF-A0A2H3IGA8-F1
#
_cell.length_a   1.000
_cell.length_b   1.000
_cell.length_c   1.000
_cell.angle_alpha   90.00
_cell.angle_beta   90.00
_cell.angle_gamma   90.00
#
_symmetry.space_group_name_H-M   'P 1'
#
loop_
_entity.id
_entity.type
_entity.pdbx_description
1 polymer ?
#
loop_
_entity_poly.entity_id
_entity_poly.type
_entity_poly.pdbx_seq_one_letter_code
_entity_poly.pdbx_strand_id
1 'polypeptide(L)'
;MGNDNGRVAWLPSFGKHILALPSKADALLPVAGYTGVNTEAWEKVTGKSAIYCEISDESFGKLFGPWGTEVAGQFRFSEQFPYWDNLLPGVTVTVDQLKVRDQLAGLEEALDTLKPGGIKVIF
;
A
#
# COMPACT_ATOMS: atom_id res chain seq x y z
N MET A 1 -12.27 -0.75 31.46
CA MET A 1 -13.15 -1.19 30.36
C MET A 1 -13.12 -0.11 29.29
N GLY A 2 -12.28 -0.28 28.27
CA GLY A 2 -12.20 0.60 27.10
C GLY A 2 -12.59 -0.23 25.88
N ASN A 3 -13.53 0.28 25.08
CA ASN A 3 -14.22 -0.47 24.05
C ASN A 3 -13.43 -0.46 22.73
N ASP A 4 -12.83 -1.60 22.38
CA ASP A 4 -12.14 -1.87 21.11
C ASP A 4 -13.13 -2.17 19.96
N ASN A 5 -13.98 -1.19 19.61
CA ASN A 5 -15.00 -1.33 18.57
C ASN A 5 -14.62 -0.68 17.23
N GLY A 6 -13.48 -1.08 16.68
CA GLY A 6 -13.08 -0.63 15.35
C GLY A 6 -11.83 -1.32 14.88
N ARG A 7 -11.94 -2.60 14.49
CA ARG A 7 -10.90 -3.27 13.73
C ARG A 7 -10.76 -2.57 12.38
N VAL A 8 -9.95 -1.52 12.36
CA VAL A 8 -9.40 -0.91 11.15
C VAL A 8 -8.50 -1.97 10.53
N ALA A 9 -8.76 -2.32 9.28
CA ALA A 9 -7.89 -3.20 8.52
C ALA A 9 -6.47 -2.63 8.57
N TRP A 10 -5.52 -3.50 8.90
CA TRP A 10 -4.10 -3.19 9.01
C TRP A 10 -3.55 -2.96 7.59
N LEU A 11 -3.76 -1.77 7.04
CA LEU A 11 -2.77 -1.17 6.16
C LEU A 11 -1.69 -0.61 7.08
N PRO A 12 -0.39 -0.75 6.78
CA PRO A 12 0.65 -0.10 7.57
C PRO A 12 0.30 1.40 7.63
N SER A 13 -0.26 1.80 8.78
CA SER A 13 -0.70 3.15 9.05
C SER A 13 0.56 3.96 9.30
N PHE A 14 1.20 4.42 8.23
CA PHE A 14 2.27 5.40 8.30
C PHE A 14 1.67 6.71 8.79
N GLY A 15 2.27 7.33 9.82
CA GLY A 15 1.72 8.48 10.56
C GLY A 15 1.30 9.66 9.67
N LYS A 16 0.06 9.61 9.19
CA LYS A 16 -0.82 10.61 8.53
C LYS A 16 -0.29 11.54 7.43
N HIS A 17 1.02 11.59 7.16
CA HIS A 17 1.60 12.52 6.17
C HIS A 17 2.88 12.01 5.51
N ILE A 18 3.53 10.97 6.04
CA ILE A 18 4.80 10.49 5.50
C ILE A 18 4.63 9.04 5.09
N LEU A 19 4.87 8.72 3.82
CA LEU A 19 5.02 7.36 3.34
C LEU A 19 6.52 7.05 3.30
N ALA A 20 7.01 6.30 4.30
CA ALA A 20 8.42 5.95 4.44
C ALA A 20 8.64 4.50 4.02
N LEU A 21 9.36 4.28 2.92
CA LEU A 21 9.58 2.94 2.35
C LEU A 21 11.06 2.73 1.97
N PRO A 22 11.57 1.49 2.06
CA PRO A 22 12.91 1.11 1.64
C PRO A 22 12.98 0.84 0.13
N SER A 23 12.37 1.71 -0.68
CA SER A 23 12.42 1.63 -2.15
C SER A 23 12.29 3.02 -2.75
N LYS A 24 12.36 3.16 -4.07
CA LYS A 24 12.19 4.43 -4.77
C LYS A 24 10.71 4.81 -4.93
N ALA A 25 10.45 6.10 -5.09
CA ALA A 25 9.11 6.67 -5.26
C ALA A 25 8.39 6.22 -6.55
N ASP A 26 9.15 5.81 -7.55
CA ASP A 26 8.67 5.36 -8.86
C ASP A 26 8.67 3.82 -9.01
N ALA A 27 9.04 3.09 -7.96
CA ALA A 27 9.04 1.63 -7.96
C ALA A 27 7.60 1.07 -7.91
N LEU A 28 7.36 0.01 -8.69
CA LEU A 28 6.15 -0.80 -8.59
C LEU A 28 6.34 -1.84 -7.47
N LEU A 29 5.60 -1.70 -6.37
CA LEU A 29 5.72 -2.58 -5.21
C LEU A 29 4.53 -3.56 -5.09
N PRO A 30 4.76 -4.80 -4.64
CA PRO A 30 3.80 -5.91 -4.69
C PRO A 30 2.58 -5.74 -3.78
N VAL A 31 2.68 -4.85 -2.78
CA VAL A 31 1.58 -4.52 -1.84
C VAL A 31 1.26 -3.04 -1.80
N ALA A 32 2.16 -2.19 -2.31
CA ALA A 32 2.04 -0.75 -2.27
C ALA A 32 1.81 -0.13 -3.65
N GLY A 33 1.87 -0.89 -4.76
CA GLY A 33 1.72 -0.33 -6.09
C GLY A 33 2.78 0.72 -6.40
N TYR A 34 2.43 1.70 -7.25
CA TYR A 34 3.28 2.87 -7.51
C TYR A 34 3.19 3.86 -6.33
N THR A 35 4.29 4.02 -5.60
CA THR A 35 4.27 4.75 -4.33
C THR A 35 4.02 6.25 -4.50
N GLY A 36 4.52 6.86 -5.56
CA GLY A 36 4.21 8.25 -5.93
C GLY A 36 2.72 8.49 -6.23
N VAL A 37 2.05 7.54 -6.89
CA VAL A 37 0.60 7.60 -7.17
C VAL A 37 -0.21 7.57 -5.87
N ASN A 38 0.25 6.83 -4.87
CA ASN A 38 -0.43 6.76 -3.57
C ASN A 38 -0.39 8.09 -2.82
N THR A 39 0.75 8.78 -2.84
CA THR A 39 0.87 10.09 -2.19
C THR A 39 -0.02 11.12 -2.86
N GLU A 40 -0.08 11.15 -4.19
CA GLU A 40 -0.97 12.06 -4.94
C GLU A 40 -2.46 11.77 -4.66
N ALA A 41 -2.85 10.49 -4.66
CA ALA A 41 -4.22 10.09 -4.33
C ALA A 41 -4.62 10.52 -2.91
N TRP A 42 -3.70 10.40 -1.94
CA TRP A 42 -3.92 10.89 -0.58
C TRP A 42 -4.13 12.40 -0.53
N GLU A 43 -3.25 13.18 -1.16
CA GLU A 43 -3.37 14.64 -1.17
C GLU A 43 -4.68 15.10 -1.79
N LYS A 44 -5.06 14.49 -2.93
CA LYS A 44 -6.29 14.81 -3.64
C LYS A 44 -7.54 14.50 -2.81
N VAL A 45 -7.60 13.33 -2.16
CA VAL A 45 -8.78 12.91 -1.41
C VAL A 45 -8.89 13.65 -0.08
N THR A 46 -7.77 13.88 0.60
CA THR A 46 -7.77 14.42 1.97
C THR A 46 -7.56 15.93 2.05
N GLY A 47 -7.03 16.55 0.98
CA GLY A 47 -6.58 17.95 0.98
C GLY A 47 -5.36 18.19 1.86
N LYS A 48 -4.68 17.14 2.33
CA LYS A 48 -3.52 17.22 3.23
C LYS A 48 -2.27 16.82 2.50
N SER A 49 -1.19 17.59 2.68
CA SER A 49 0.10 17.26 2.10
C SER A 49 0.60 15.89 2.56
N ALA A 50 1.20 15.17 1.63
CA ALA A 50 1.90 13.91 1.85
C ALA A 50 3.34 14.00 1.33
N ILE A 51 4.25 13.33 2.02
CA ILE A 51 5.67 13.29 1.67
C ILE A 51 6.06 11.84 1.49
N TYR A 52 6.63 11.52 0.33
CA TYR A 52 7.36 10.28 0.16
C TYR A 52 8.77 10.43 0.74
N CYS A 53 9.22 9.43 1.50
CA CYS A 53 10.58 9.39 2.03
C CYS A 53 11.17 8.00 1.78
N GLU A 54 12.22 7.92 0.95
CA GLU A 54 13.02 6.69 0.89
C GLU A 54 13.85 6.57 2.18
N ILE A 55 13.80 5.41 2.82
CA ILE A 55 14.58 5.12 4.03
C ILE A 55 15.44 3.87 3.85
N SER A 56 16.45 3.68 4.69
CA SER A 56 17.27 2.47 4.64
C SER A 56 16.50 1.24 5.12
N ASP A 57 16.86 0.06 4.61
CA ASP A 57 16.34 -1.24 5.03
C ASP A 57 16.53 -1.44 6.55
N GLU A 58 17.67 -1.00 7.09
CA GLU A 58 17.94 -1.01 8.54
C GLU A 58 16.96 -0.14 9.32
N SER A 59 16.68 1.08 8.84
CA SER A 59 15.71 1.98 9.47
C SER A 59 14.30 1.39 9.41
N PHE A 60 13.94 0.79 8.28
CA PHE A 60 12.64 0.14 8.11
C PHE A 60 12.49 -1.08 9.02
N GLY A 61 13.53 -1.91 9.15
CA GLY A 61 13.60 -3.00 10.11
C GLY A 61 13.49 -2.53 11.57
N LYS A 62 14.07 -1.38 11.93
CA LYS A 62 13.89 -0.79 13.27
C LYS A 62 12.45 -0.34 13.53
N LEU A 63 11.76 0.20 12.52
CA LEU A 63 10.37 0.68 12.65
C LEU A 63 9.36 -0.47 12.80
N PHE A 64 9.56 -1.57 12.08
CA PHE A 64 8.59 -2.66 11.99
C PHE A 64 9.08 -3.98 12.58
N GLY A 65 10.25 -4.00 13.22
CA GLY A 65 10.86 -5.21 13.78
C GLY A 65 11.29 -6.21 12.71
N PRO A 66 11.38 -7.51 13.05
CA PRO A 66 11.83 -8.55 12.11
C PRO A 66 11.05 -8.60 10.80
N TRP A 67 9.76 -8.29 10.85
CA TRP A 67 8.90 -8.22 9.66
C TRP A 67 9.30 -7.09 8.71
N GLY A 68 9.78 -5.96 9.25
CA GLY A 68 10.30 -4.85 8.44
C GLY A 68 11.45 -5.27 7.55
N THR A 69 12.40 -6.04 8.07
CA THR A 69 13.55 -6.53 7.29
C THR A 69 13.11 -7.41 6.12
N GLU A 70 12.14 -8.32 6.37
CA GLU A 70 11.61 -9.19 5.32
C GLU A 70 10.90 -8.39 4.22
N VAL A 71 10.04 -7.45 4.62
CA VAL A 71 9.28 -6.59 3.69
C VAL A 71 10.21 -5.67 2.90
N ALA A 72 11.27 -5.14 3.53
CA ALA A 72 12.30 -4.38 2.82
C ALA A 72 12.92 -5.20 1.69
N GLY A 73 13.23 -6.47 1.95
CA GLY A 73 13.71 -7.41 0.93
C GLY A 73 12.70 -7.60 -0.21
N GLN A 74 11.41 -7.74 0.10
CA GLN A 74 10.36 -7.86 -0.94
C GLN A 74 10.26 -6.60 -1.81
N PHE A 75 10.38 -5.41 -1.22
CA PHE A 75 10.34 -4.15 -1.97
C PHE A 75 11.58 -3.96 -2.84
N ARG A 76 12.77 -4.25 -2.31
CA ARG A 76 14.02 -4.20 -3.09
C ARG A 76 14.02 -5.20 -4.24
N PHE A 77 13.51 -6.41 -4.02
CA PHE A 77 13.33 -7.38 -5.09
C PHE A 77 12.43 -6.82 -6.19
N SER A 78 11.28 -6.26 -5.82
CA SER A 78 10.31 -5.75 -6.81
C SER A 78 10.81 -4.53 -7.56
N GLU A 79 11.63 -3.69 -6.92
CA GLU A 79 12.34 -2.58 -7.57
C GLU A 79 13.34 -3.08 -8.62
N GLN A 80 14.05 -4.18 -8.33
CA GLN A 80 15.00 -4.79 -9.28
C GLN A 80 14.30 -5.59 -10.38
N PHE A 81 13.12 -6.14 -10.08
CA PHE A 81 12.31 -6.97 -10.96
C PHE A 81 10.89 -6.41 -11.09
N PRO A 82 10.69 -5.27 -11.79
CA PRO A 82 9.40 -4.58 -11.84
C PRO A 82 8.28 -5.37 -12.53
N TYR A 83 8.64 -6.42 -13.26
CA TYR A 83 7.71 -7.35 -13.91
C TYR A 83 7.78 -8.74 -13.24
N TRP A 84 7.89 -8.77 -11.92
CA TRP A 84 8.01 -10.01 -11.14
C TRP A 84 6.82 -10.95 -11.34
N ASP A 85 5.65 -10.39 -11.68
CA ASP A 85 4.41 -11.11 -11.99
C ASP A 85 4.56 -11.99 -13.25
N ASN A 86 5.43 -11.60 -14.17
CA ASN A 86 5.78 -12.38 -15.37
C ASN A 86 6.79 -13.50 -15.12
N LEU A 87 7.43 -13.55 -13.94
CA LEU A 87 8.44 -14.57 -13.66
C LEU A 87 7.83 -15.97 -13.49
N LEU A 88 6.56 -16.04 -13.09
CA LEU A 88 5.86 -17.30 -12.84
C LEU A 88 4.46 -17.31 -13.50
N PRO A 89 4.37 -17.27 -14.84
CA PRO A 89 3.09 -17.14 -15.54
C PRO A 89 2.12 -18.31 -15.30
N GLY A 90 2.63 -19.46 -14.83
CA GLY A 90 1.81 -20.62 -14.46
C GLY A 90 1.20 -20.56 -13.05
N VAL A 91 1.59 -19.58 -12.22
CA VAL A 91 1.08 -19.42 -10.83
C VAL A 91 0.48 -18.04 -10.57
N THR A 92 0.71 -17.06 -11.46
CA THR A 92 0.05 -15.75 -11.42
C THR A 92 -1.38 -15.88 -11.95
N VAL A 93 -2.36 -15.34 -11.22
CA VAL A 93 -3.77 -15.32 -11.62
C VAL A 93 -4.19 -13.93 -12.09
N THR A 94 -4.97 -13.88 -13.15
CA THR A 94 -5.59 -12.66 -13.69
C THR A 94 -6.85 -12.28 -12.90
N VAL A 95 -7.28 -11.03 -13.02
CA VAL A 95 -8.56 -10.55 -12.45
C VAL A 95 -9.76 -11.38 -12.95
N ASP A 96 -9.75 -11.76 -14.22
CA ASP A 96 -10.77 -12.64 -14.81
C ASP A 96 -10.77 -14.03 -14.18
N GLN A 97 -9.59 -14.60 -13.92
CA GLN A 97 -9.45 -15.89 -13.23
C GLN A 97 -9.93 -15.82 -11.77
N LEU A 98 -9.77 -14.67 -11.12
CA LEU A 98 -10.33 -14.39 -9.79
C LEU A 98 -11.86 -14.22 -9.81
N LYS A 99 -12.49 -14.19 -11.00
CA LYS A 99 -13.93 -13.98 -11.19
C LYS A 99 -14.43 -12.67 -10.58
N VAL A 100 -13.57 -11.67 -10.49
CA VAL A 100 -13.97 -10.31 -10.13
C VAL A 100 -14.73 -9.74 -11.32
N ARG A 101 -16.03 -9.49 -11.15
CA ARG A 101 -16.92 -9.02 -12.22
C ARG A 101 -17.36 -7.58 -12.05
N ASP A 102 -17.25 -7.06 -10.83
CA ASP A 102 -17.58 -5.69 -10.51
C ASP A 102 -16.38 -4.78 -10.80
N GLN A 103 -16.66 -3.51 -11.05
CA GLN A 103 -15.61 -2.50 -11.19
C GLN A 103 -14.84 -2.38 -9.87
N LEU A 104 -13.52 -2.58 -9.93
CA LEU A 104 -12.67 -2.39 -8.76
C LEU A 104 -12.67 -0.91 -8.38
N ALA A 105 -12.97 -0.63 -7.11
CA ALA A 105 -12.81 0.70 -6.55
C ALA A 105 -11.32 1.09 -6.59
N GLY A 106 -11.02 2.26 -7.13
CA GLY A 106 -9.66 2.80 -7.14
C GLY A 106 -9.19 3.22 -5.74
N LEU A 107 -7.88 3.50 -5.61
CA LEU A 107 -7.32 3.96 -4.34
C LEU A 107 -8.01 5.23 -3.79
N GLU A 108 -8.36 6.18 -4.67
CA GLU A 108 -9.04 7.41 -4.25
C GLU A 108 -10.40 7.15 -3.61
N GLU A 109 -11.21 6.28 -4.23
CA GLU A 109 -12.52 5.87 -3.71
C GLU A 109 -12.36 5.13 -2.38
N ALA A 110 -11.39 4.22 -2.30
CA ALA A 110 -11.07 3.50 -1.07
C ALA A 110 -10.68 4.47 0.07
N LEU A 111 -9.85 5.48 -0.22
CA LEU A 111 -9.47 6.51 0.75
C LEU A 111 -10.66 7.37 1.20
N ASP A 112 -11.61 7.65 0.29
CA ASP A 112 -12.81 8.42 0.61
C ASP A 112 -13.70 7.69 1.64
N THR A 113 -13.76 6.35 1.58
CA THR A 113 -14.49 5.53 2.57
C THR A 113 -13.95 5.66 4.00
N LEU A 114 -12.67 6.01 4.15
CA LEU A 114 -12.01 6.17 5.45
C LEU A 114 -12.31 7.53 6.11
N LYS A 115 -12.96 8.47 5.40
CA LYS A 115 -13.37 9.74 5.96
C LYS A 115 -14.47 9.55 7.02
N PRO A 116 -14.55 10.41 8.05
CA PRO A 116 -15.70 10.42 8.95
C PRO A 116 -17.01 10.60 8.16
N GLY A 117 -17.89 9.60 8.20
CA GLY A 117 -19.13 9.59 7.42
C GLY A 117 -19.01 9.06 5.98
N GLY A 118 -17.85 8.47 5.62
CA GLY A 118 -17.60 7.88 4.31
C GLY A 118 -18.53 6.69 3.99
N ILE A 119 -18.79 6.50 2.70
CA ILE A 119 -19.62 5.40 2.19
C ILE A 119 -18.88 4.08 2.45
N LYS A 120 -19.56 3.09 3.05
CA LYS A 120 -19.02 1.73 3.16
C LYS A 120 -18.98 1.09 1.79
N VAL A 121 -17.78 0.93 1.23
CA VAL A 121 -17.56 0.05 0.07
C VAL A 121 -17.38 -1.37 0.60
N ILE A 122 -18.22 -2.29 0.14
CA ILE A 122 -18.12 -3.73 0.45
C ILE A 122 -17.37 -4.36 -0.72
N PHE A 123 -16.23 -4.99 -0.43
CA PHE A 123 -15.43 -5.77 -1.39
C PHE A 123 -16.03 -7.16 -1.60
#